data_AF-A0A2A4YLV8-F1
#
_entry.id   AF-A0A2A4YLV8-F1
#
_cell.length_a   1.000
_cell.length_b   1.000
_cell.length_c   1.000
_cell.angle_alpha   90.00
_cell.angle_beta   90.00
_cell.angle_gamma   90.00
#
_symmetry.space_group_name_H-M   'P 1'
#
loop_
_entity.id
_entity.type
_entity.pdbx_description
1 polymer ?
#
loop_
_entity_poly.entity_id
_entity_poly.type
_entity_poly.pdbx_seq_one_letter_code
_entity_poly.pdbx_strand_id
1 'polypeptide(L)' 'MKKKKSLIYRKIPDRFKTAYPRVQTGCIDEKRGLATVEALYVALRVMKRDTQGLLDHYYWKDDFLELNKKAFALLAQSQ' A
#
# COMPACT_ATOMS: atom_id res chain seq x y z
N MET A 1 20.47 -29.65 -11.60
CA MET A 1 19.10 -29.22 -11.21
C MET A 1 19.23 -27.96 -10.33
N LYS A 2 18.73 -26.79 -10.76
CA LYS A 2 18.82 -25.55 -9.95
C LYS A 2 17.81 -25.63 -8.79
N LYS A 3 18.27 -25.56 -7.54
CA LYS A 3 17.39 -25.44 -6.36
C LYS A 3 16.53 -24.18 -6.51
N LYS A 4 15.20 -24.34 -6.53
CA LYS A 4 14.24 -23.23 -6.53
C LYS A 4 14.33 -22.54 -5.17
N LYS A 5 14.70 -21.26 -5.14
CA LYS A 5 14.77 -20.47 -3.90
C LYS A 5 13.36 -20.42 -3.30
N SER A 6 13.18 -20.88 -2.05
CA SER A 6 11.88 -20.77 -1.37
C SER A 6 11.59 -19.30 -1.09
N LEU A 7 10.41 -18.84 -1.53
CA LEU A 7 9.97 -17.47 -1.30
C LEU A 7 9.40 -17.35 0.12
N ILE A 8 9.79 -16.29 0.82
CA ILE A 8 9.22 -15.94 2.12
C ILE A 8 8.03 -15.01 1.87
N TYR A 9 6.82 -15.50 2.14
CA TYR A 9 5.59 -14.71 1.98
C TYR A 9 5.40 -13.74 3.15
N ARG A 10 4.91 -12.54 2.84
CA ARG A 10 4.59 -11.47 3.79
C ARG A 10 3.27 -10.82 3.37
N LYS A 11 2.54 -10.32 4.36
CA LYS A 11 1.29 -9.58 4.18
C LYS A 11 1.49 -8.13 4.60
N ILE A 12 0.86 -7.22 3.88
CA ILE A 12 0.76 -5.80 4.28
C ILE A 12 -0.22 -5.69 5.46
N PRO A 13 0.02 -4.79 6.44
CA PRO A 13 -0.93 -4.57 7.52
C PRO A 13 -2.33 -4.19 7.03
N ASP A 14 -3.37 -4.80 7.61
CA ASP A 14 -4.78 -4.63 7.17
C ASP A 14 -5.38 -3.24 7.46
N ARG A 15 -4.62 -2.34 8.08
CA ARG A 15 -5.04 -0.98 8.43
C ARG A 15 -4.98 0.02 7.27
N PHE A 16 -4.40 -0.37 6.14
CA PHE A 16 -4.27 0.48 4.96
C PHE A 16 -5.48 0.36 4.05
N LYS A 17 -5.96 1.49 3.56
CA LYS A 17 -7.11 1.62 2.66
C LYS A 17 -6.65 2.18 1.31
N THR A 18 -7.31 1.74 0.24
CA THR A 18 -7.04 2.25 -1.11
C THR A 18 -7.73 3.60 -1.32
N ALA A 19 -7.06 4.52 -2.01
CA ALA A 19 -7.68 5.68 -2.63
C ALA A 19 -7.67 5.57 -4.16
N TYR A 20 -7.16 4.45 -4.70
CA TYR A 20 -7.19 4.16 -6.11
C TYR A 20 -8.64 4.12 -6.61
N PRO A 21 -9.03 5.00 -7.55
CA PRO A 21 -10.42 5.17 -7.97
C PRO A 21 -10.81 4.06 -8.94
N ARG A 22 -11.05 2.87 -8.40
CA ARG A 22 -11.52 1.73 -9.17
C ARG A 22 -12.99 1.94 -9.52
N VAL A 23 -13.29 2.08 -10.80
CA VAL A 23 -14.66 1.95 -11.30
C VAL A 23 -14.93 0.45 -11.46
N GLN A 24 -15.60 -0.17 -10.49
CA GLN A 24 -16.06 -1.55 -10.62
C GLN A 24 -17.59 -1.58 -10.57
N THR A 25 -18.22 -1.67 -11.74
CA THR A 25 -19.67 -1.62 -11.98
C THR A 25 -20.49 -2.75 -11.33
N GLY A 26 -19.87 -3.64 -10.54
CA GLY A 26 -20.55 -4.79 -9.93
C GLY A 26 -19.95 -5.25 -8.61
N CYS A 27 -19.18 -4.43 -7.89
CA CYS A 27 -18.60 -4.82 -6.61
C CYS A 27 -19.23 -4.04 -5.45
N ILE A 28 -19.76 -4.78 -4.47
CA ILE A 28 -20.40 -4.27 -3.25
C ILE A 28 -19.40 -3.57 -2.29
N ASP A 29 -18.10 -3.62 -2.59
CA ASP A 29 -17.05 -3.20 -1.66
C ASP A 29 -15.84 -2.64 -2.40
N GLU A 30 -16.08 -1.51 -3.05
CA GLU A 30 -15.11 -0.67 -3.78
C GLU A 30 -13.85 -0.29 -2.97
N LYS A 31 -13.86 -0.49 -1.64
CA LYS A 31 -12.77 -0.13 -0.73
C LYS A 31 -11.84 -1.30 -0.38
N ARG A 32 -12.07 -2.51 -0.91
CA ARG A 32 -11.28 -3.70 -0.55
C ARG A 32 -10.06 -3.89 -1.46
N GLY A 33 -8.88 -3.76 -0.85
CA GLY A 33 -7.59 -4.13 -1.42
C GLY A 33 -6.82 -2.95 -2.01
N LEU A 34 -5.54 -2.84 -1.64
CA LEU A 34 -4.63 -1.84 -2.20
C LEU A 34 -4.35 -2.13 -3.68
N ALA A 35 -4.24 -1.08 -4.49
CA ALA A 35 -3.61 -1.17 -5.81
C ALA A 35 -2.14 -1.59 -5.66
N THR A 36 -1.56 -2.20 -6.69
CA THR A 36 -0.17 -2.70 -6.64
C THR A 36 0.83 -1.61 -6.26
N VAL A 37 0.66 -0.39 -6.76
CA VAL A 37 1.54 0.74 -6.43
C VAL A 37 1.36 1.23 -5.00
N GLU A 38 0.13 1.22 -4.46
CA GLU A 38 -0.15 1.55 -3.06
C GLU A 38 0.46 0.48 -2.14
N ALA A 39 0.29 -0.79 -2.50
CA ALA A 39 0.88 -1.92 -1.78
C ALA A 39 2.41 -1.83 -1.75
N LEU A 40 3.04 -1.47 -2.88
CA LEU A 40 4.47 -1.23 -2.97
C LEU A 40 4.90 -0.06 -2.08
N TYR A 41 4.19 1.07 -2.15
CA TYR A 41 4.47 2.24 -1.32
C TYR A 41 4.43 1.89 0.16
N VAL A 42 3.37 1.21 0.62
CA VAL A 42 3.23 0.78 2.02
C VAL A 42 4.35 -0.18 2.41
N ALA A 43 4.68 -1.17 1.57
CA ALA A 43 5.76 -2.11 1.85
C ALA A 43 7.11 -1.39 2.02
N LEU A 44 7.43 -0.44 1.15
CA LEU A 44 8.65 0.37 1.25
C LEU A 44 8.66 1.22 2.51
N ARG A 45 7.54 1.86 2.87
CA ARG A 45 7.40 2.64 4.11
C ARG A 45 7.60 1.77 5.36
N VAL A 46 7.02 0.56 5.39
CA VAL A 46 7.22 -0.41 6.48
C VAL A 46 8.70 -0.83 6.59
N MET A 47 9.38 -0.97 5.46
CA MET A 47 10.81 -1.30 5.40
C MET A 47 11.74 -0.08 5.57
N LYS A 48 11.21 1.12 5.86
CA LYS A 48 11.96 2.39 5.96
C LYS A 48 12.80 2.70 4.71
N ARG A 49 12.32 2.30 3.55
CA ARG A 49 12.93 2.62 2.26
C ARG A 49 12.36 3.92 1.70
N ASP A 50 13.15 4.55 0.85
CA ASP A 50 12.73 5.75 0.15
C ASP A 50 11.54 5.45 -0.78
N THR A 51 10.60 6.38 -0.80
CA THR A 51 9.39 6.37 -1.62
C THR A 51 9.21 7.67 -2.40
N GLN A 52 10.22 8.53 -2.43
CA GLN A 52 10.22 9.77 -3.21
C GLN A 52 9.95 9.44 -4.70
N GLY A 53 9.10 10.24 -5.36
CA GLY A 53 8.73 10.01 -6.75
C GLY A 53 7.66 8.95 -6.98
N LEU A 54 7.48 7.98 -6.07
CA LEU A 54 6.69 6.77 -6.35
C LEU A 54 5.21 7.05 -6.65
N LEU A 55 4.63 8.05 -5.98
CA LEU A 55 3.22 8.41 -6.17
C LEU A 55 3.01 9.73 -6.92
N ASP A 56 4.07 10.41 -7.36
CA ASP A 56 4.01 11.82 -7.77
C ASP A 56 3.16 12.08 -9.02
N HIS A 57 2.95 11.07 -9.85
CA HIS A 57 2.13 11.16 -11.06
C HIS A 57 0.70 10.62 -10.90
N TYR A 58 0.29 10.29 -9.67
CA TYR A 58 -1.05 9.81 -9.39
C TYR A 58 -1.89 10.90 -8.75
N TYR A 59 -2.96 11.33 -9.41
CA TYR A 59 -3.82 12.43 -8.95
C TYR A 59 -4.51 12.17 -7.60
N TRP A 60 -4.68 10.89 -7.23
CA TRP A 60 -5.27 10.44 -5.97
C TRP A 60 -4.23 10.25 -4.84
N LYS A 61 -2.95 10.57 -5.09
CA LYS A 61 -1.86 10.43 -4.10
C LYS A 61 -2.21 11.08 -2.77
N ASP A 62 -2.69 12.32 -2.81
CA ASP A 62 -2.94 13.09 -1.59
C ASP A 62 -4.11 12.48 -0.80
N ASP A 63 -5.14 11.99 -1.50
CA ASP A 63 -6.24 11.25 -0.89
C ASP A 63 -5.73 9.97 -0.21
N PHE A 64 -4.83 9.23 -0.85
CA PHE A 64 -4.22 8.03 -0.27
C PHE A 64 -3.43 8.34 0.99
N LEU A 65 -2.61 9.40 0.96
CA LEU A 65 -1.77 9.79 2.09
C LEU A 65 -2.61 10.29 3.28
N GLU A 66 -3.63 11.10 3.02
CA GLU A 66 -4.51 11.62 4.07
C GLU A 66 -5.39 10.50 4.66
N LEU A 67 -5.97 9.65 3.81
CA LEU A 67 -6.77 8.49 4.23
C LEU A 67 -6.01 7.55 5.17
N ASN A 68 -4.69 7.40 4.94
CA ASN A 68 -3.82 6.48 5.68
C ASN A 68 -2.90 7.16 6.70
N LYS A 69 -3.06 8.47 6.93
CA LYS A 69 -2.20 9.26 7.83
C LYS A 69 -2.08 8.65 9.22
N LYS A 70 -3.21 8.24 9.82
CA LYS A 70 -3.23 7.56 11.12
C LYS A 70 -2.49 6.22 11.09
N ALA A 71 -2.66 5.44 10.02
CA ALA A 71 -1.96 4.17 9.86
C ALA A 71 -0.44 4.35 9.76
N PHE A 72 0.02 5.37 9.03
CA PHE A 72 1.44 5.72 8.96
C PHE A 72 1.99 6.26 10.28
N ALA A 73 1.22 7.04 11.03
CA ALA A 73 1.62 7.52 12.36
C ALA A 73 1.82 6.36 13.35
N LEU A 74 0.93 5.36 13.34
CA LEU A 74 1.05 4.18 14.20
C LEU A 74 2.25 3.30 13.83
N LEU A 75 2.61 3.21 12.54
CA LEU A 75 3.85 2.55 12.12
C LEU A 75 5.09 3.25 12.66
N ALA A 76 5.06 4.59 12.81
CA ALA A 76 6.17 5.35 13.36
C ALA A 76 6.29 5.22 14.89
N GLN A 77 5.20 4.88 15.60
CA GLN A 77 5.17 4.76 17.06
C GLN A 77 5.42 3.35 17.59
N SER A 78 5.18 2.32 16.79
CA SER A 78 5.36 0.91 17.22
C SER A 78 6.83 0.46 17.12
N GLN A 79 7.78 1.38 17.22
CA GLN A 79 9.21 1.16 17.02
C GLN A 79 10.06 2.04 17.92
#